data_AF-A0A958K3U1-F1
#
_entry.id   AF-A0A958K3U1-F1
#
_cell.length_a   1.000
_cell.length_b   1.000
_cell.length_c   1.000
_cell.angle_alpha   90.00
_cell.angle_beta   90.00
_cell.angle_gamma   90.00
#
_symmetry.space_group_name_H-M   'P 1'
#
loop_
_entity.id
_entity.type
_entity.pdbx_description
1 polymer ?
#
loop_
_entity_poly.entity_id
_entity_poly.type
_entity_poly.pdbx_seq_one_letter_code
_entity_poly.pdbx_strand_id
1 'polypeptide(L)' 'MFTTDTIVTATDLRKKFPLIARRLRQSGMPILISQKGNNFLALVDAQQFEELVRFRHEALRAGFRMEAGWQA' A
#
# COMPACT_ATOMS: atom_id res chain seq x y z
N MET A 1 5.37 -11.52 1.94
CA MET A 1 4.50 -12.45 1.18
C MET A 1 3.09 -11.88 1.24
N PHE A 2 2.54 -11.37 0.12
CA PHE A 2 1.16 -10.86 0.10
C PHE A 2 0.22 -12.06 0.02
N THR A 3 -0.59 -12.29 1.05
CA THR A 3 -1.64 -13.30 1.01
C THR A 3 -2.77 -12.84 0.09
N THR A 4 -3.45 -13.75 -0.60
CA THR A 4 -4.62 -13.44 -1.43
C THR A 4 -5.72 -12.67 -0.69
N ASP A 5 -5.77 -12.79 0.64
CA ASP A 5 -6.69 -12.05 1.53
C ASP A 5 -6.45 -10.53 1.59
N THR A 6 -5.31 -10.08 1.05
CA THR A 6 -4.88 -8.69 1.02
C THR A 6 -5.24 -8.00 -0.28
N ILE A 7 -5.78 -8.72 -1.28
CA ILE A 7 -6.18 -8.18 -2.59
C ILE A 7 -7.69 -8.01 -2.64
N VAL A 8 -8.15 -6.78 -2.89
CA VAL A 8 -9.57 -6.43 -3.09
C VAL A 8 -9.77 -5.78 -4.45
N THR A 9 -10.93 -5.99 -5.07
CA THR A 9 -11.26 -5.29 -6.31
C THR A 9 -11.65 -3.84 -6.02
N ALA A 10 -11.48 -2.93 -6.98
CA ALA A 10 -12.01 -1.57 -6.87
C ALA A 10 -13.53 -1.54 -6.61
N THR A 11 -14.27 -2.52 -7.13
CA THR A 11 -15.71 -2.68 -6.88
C THR A 11 -16.01 -3.07 -5.43
N ASP A 12 -15.27 -4.02 -4.86
CA ASP A 12 -15.40 -4.41 -3.46
C ASP A 12 -15.02 -3.26 -2.53
N LEU A 13 -13.96 -2.52 -2.85
CA LEU A 13 -13.54 -1.35 -2.09
C LEU A 13 -14.70 -0.34 -1.98
N ARG A 14 -15.35 -0.03 -3.10
CA ARG A 14 -16.49 0.90 -3.11
C ARG A 14 -17.67 0.42 -2.27
N LYS A 15 -17.96 -0.89 -2.28
CA LYS A 15 -19.12 -1.46 -1.56
C LYS A 15 -18.86 -1.70 -0.08
N LYS A 16 -17.61 -1.98 0.31
CA LYS A 16 -17.23 -2.46 1.65
C LYS A 16 -16.17 -1.59 2.33
N PHE A 17 -16.07 -0.31 1.92
CA PHE A 17 -15.03 0.60 2.40
C PHE A 17 -14.87 0.63 3.93
N PRO A 18 -15.93 0.75 4.75
CA PRO A 18 -15.76 0.81 6.20
C PRO A 18 -15.13 -0.46 6.80
N LEU A 19 -15.50 -1.64 6.27
CA LEU A 19 -14.93 -2.92 6.73
C LEU A 19 -13.45 -3.03 6.35
N ILE A 20 -13.11 -2.64 5.12
CA ILE A 20 -11.74 -2.65 4.60
C ILE A 20 -10.87 -1.66 5.37
N ALA A 21 -11.35 -0.44 5.61
CA ALA A 21 -10.66 0.56 6.41
C ALA A 21 -10.44 0.11 7.87
N ARG A 22 -11.41 -0.61 8.46
CA ARG A 22 -11.24 -1.21 9.80
C ARG A 22 -10.15 -2.28 9.80
N ARG A 23 -10.13 -3.17 8.80
CA ARG A 23 -9.09 -4.20 8.65
C ARG A 23 -7.70 -3.60 8.45
N LEU A 24 -7.58 -2.55 7.63
CA LEU A 24 -6.35 -1.79 7.44
C LEU A 24 -5.81 -1.28 8.79
N ARG A 25 -6.66 -0.60 9.57
CA ARG A 25 -6.27 -0.08 10.90
C ARG A 25 -5.92 -1.17 11.90
N GLN A 26 -6.63 -2.29 11.89
CA GLN A 26 -6.39 -3.40 12.82
C GLN A 26 -5.11 -4.19 12.51
N SER A 27 -4.84 -4.41 11.22
CA SER A 27 -3.67 -5.17 10.79
C SER A 27 -2.41 -4.32 10.69
N GLY A 28 -2.55 -3.01 10.45
CA GLY A 28 -1.44 -2.15 10.09
C GLY A 28 -0.80 -2.53 8.74
N MET A 29 -1.43 -3.38 7.95
CA MET A 29 -0.88 -3.91 6.70
C MET A 29 -1.52 -3.23 5.49
N PRO A 30 -0.74 -2.81 4.48
CA PRO A 30 -1.28 -2.30 3.23
C PRO A 30 -2.23 -3.29 2.56
N ILE A 31 -3.30 -2.77 1.96
CA ILE A 31 -4.28 -3.56 1.20
C ILE A 31 -4.10 -3.27 -0.28
N LEU A 32 -3.91 -4.30 -1.11
CA LEU A 32 -3.80 -4.16 -2.55
C LEU A 32 -5.17 -4.07 -3.19
N ILE A 33 -5.35 -3.11 -4.09
CA ILE A 33 -6.56 -2.87 -4.85
C ILE A 33 -6.28 -3.25 -6.30
N SER A 34 -6.92 -4.31 -6.80
CA SER A 34 -6.87 -4.64 -8.22
C SER A 34 -7.77 -3.71 -9.03
N GLN A 35 -7.21 -3.19 -10.12
CA GLN A 35 -7.92 -2.39 -11.11
C GLN A 35 -8.05 -3.16 -12.43
N LYS A 36 -8.76 -2.60 -13.42
CA LYS A 36 -8.77 -3.17 -14.77
C LYS A 36 -7.36 -2.99 -15.39
N GLY A 37 -6.79 -4.06 -15.92
CA GLY A 37 -5.38 -4.13 -16.29
C GLY A 37 -4.52 -4.56 -15.10
N ASN A 38 -3.34 -5.14 -15.35
CA ASN A 38 -2.45 -5.70 -14.31
C ASN A 38 -1.81 -4.64 -13.37
N ASN A 39 -2.47 -3.50 -13.17
CA ASN A 39 -2.03 -2.43 -12.29
C ASN A 39 -2.77 -2.51 -10.95
N PHE A 40 -2.00 -2.60 -9.87
CA PHE A 40 -2.50 -2.60 -8.51
C PHE A 40 -2.26 -1.23 -7.87
N LEU A 41 -3.21 -0.77 -7.05
CA LEU A 41 -2.99 0.32 -6.13
C LEU A 41 -2.82 -0.22 -4.71
N ALA A 42 -2.06 0.46 -3.86
CA ALA A 42 -1.98 0.14 -2.45
C ALA A 42 -2.83 1.14 -1.64
N LEU A 43 -3.72 0.62 -0.81
CA LEU A 43 -4.39 1.38 0.24
C LEU A 43 -3.58 1.23 1.53
N VAL A 44 -3.18 2.36 2.08
CA VAL A 44 -2.36 2.45 3.31
C VAL A 44 -3.01 3.43 4.28
N ASP A 45 -2.66 3.33 5.56
CA ASP A 45 -3.03 4.35 6.53
C ASP A 45 -2.26 5.65 6.22
N ALA A 46 -2.89 6.80 6.49
CA ALA A 46 -2.31 8.10 6.18
C ALA A 46 -1.01 8.36 6.96
N GLN A 47 -0.96 7.94 8.22
CA GLN A 47 0.25 8.08 9.04
C GLN A 47 1.39 7.22 8.49
N GLN A 48 1.09 5.96 8.13
CA GLN A 48 2.07 5.06 7.52
C GLN A 48 2.61 5.60 6.20
N PHE A 49 1.75 6.22 5.39
CA PHE A 49 2.18 6.89 4.16
C PHE A 49 3.13 8.05 4.44
N GLU A 50 2.81 8.90 5.42
CA GLU A 50 3.67 10.02 5.82
C GLU A 50 5.04 9.54 6.30
N GLU A 51 5.07 8.50 7.14
CA GLU A 51 6.30 7.88 7.64
C GLU A 51 7.17 7.34 6.51
N LEU A 52 6.58 6.64 5.53
CA LEU A 52 7.29 6.14 4.35
C LEU A 52 7.88 7.26 3.50
N VAL A 53 7.12 8.34 3.28
CA VAL A 53 7.59 9.51 2.52
C VAL A 53 8.75 10.18 3.26
N ARG A 54 8.61 10.38 4.57
CA ARG A 54 9.67 10.95 5.42
C ARG A 54 10.93 10.10 5.38
N PHE A 55 10.80 8.79 5.59
CA PHE A 55 11.91 7.86 5.53
C PHE A 55 12.63 7.90 4.18
N ARG A 56 11.87 7.96 3.07
CA ARG A 56 12.46 8.12 1.73
C ARG A 56 13.30 9.40 1.63
N HIS A 57 12.81 10.53 2.14
CA HIS A 57 13.57 11.78 2.13
C HIS A 57 14.84 11.71 2.98
N GLU A 58 14.75 11.12 4.17
CA GLU A 58 15.89 10.92 5.07
C GLU A 58 16.95 10.02 4.43
N ALA A 59 16.53 8.91 3.83
CA ALA A 59 17.41 7.98 3.11
C ALA A 59 18.15 8.68 1.95
N LEU A 60 17.43 9.46 1.14
CA LEU A 60 18.05 10.21 0.05
C LEU A 60 19.07 11.25 0.56
N ARG A 61 18.77 11.94 1.67
CA ARG A 61 19.72 12.88 2.31
C ARG A 61 20.94 12.17 2.88
N ALA A 62 20.78 10.97 3.43
CA ALA A 62 21.87 10.15 3.93
C ALA A 62 22.70 9.49 2.81
N GLY A 63 22.39 9.75 1.54
CA GLY A 63 23.16 9.27 0.39
C GLY A 63 22.79 7.87 -0.08
N PHE A 64 21.69 7.28 0.42
CA PHE A 64 21.18 6.01 -0.10
C PHE A 64 20.68 6.20 -1.53
N ARG A 65 21.16 5.36 -2.46
CA ARG A 65 20.65 5.30 -3.83
C ARG A 65 19.46 4.35 -3.86
N MET A 66 18.28 4.88 -4.14
CA MET A 66 17.08 4.08 -4.39
C MET A 66 17.22 3.45 -5.77
N GLU A 67 17.67 2.21 -5.87
CA GLU A 67 17.61 1.49 -7.15
C GLU A 67 16.14 1.31 -7.54
N ALA A 68 15.76 1.87 -8.69
CA ALA A 68 14.47 1.60 -9.32
C ALA A 68 14.52 0.17 -9.88
N GLY A 69 14.37 -0.83 -9.02
CA GLY A 69 14.65 -2.22 -9.38
C GLY A 69 14.06 -3.26 -8.44
N TRP A 70 12.81 -3.08 -7.99
CA TRP A 70 12.01 -4.26 -7.60
C TRP A 70 11.45 -4.86 -8.89
N GLN A 71 12.24 -5.71 -9.55
CA GLN A 71 11.74 -6.57 -10.61
C GLN A 71 10.83 -7.64 -9.97
N ALA A 72 9.69 -7.85 -10.62
CA ALA A 72 8.54 -8.67 -10.21
C ALA A 72 8.86 -10.16 -10.03
#